data_AF-A0A1X9YYT1-F1
#
_entry.id   AF-A0A1X9YYT1-F1
#
_cell.length_a   1.000
_cell.length_b   1.000
_cell.length_c   1.000
_cell.angle_alpha   90.00
_cell.angle_beta   90.00
_cell.angle_gamma   90.00
#
_symmetry.space_group_name_H-M   'P 1'
#
loop_
_entity.id
_entity.type
_entity.pdbx_description
1 polymer ?
#
loop_
_entity_poly.entity_id
_entity_poly.type
_entity_poly.pdbx_seq_one_letter_code
_entity_poly.pdbx_strand_id
1 'polypeptide(L)'
;MFAEERFLERKFGATYLHWAQKTPAFVPSLRLYRPTAIPFSVKSVLRREYPGALNAVIGFAYVEMWRQYFLTGRFGLSQGSYTILLLAAVLAFALRTVKRHTAWLEESGRS
;
A
#
# COMPACT_ATOMS: atom_id res chain seq x y z
N MET A 1 -8.02 -18.05 -18.46
CA MET A 1 -9.38 -17.48 -18.54
C MET A 1 -10.44 -18.53 -18.22
N PHE A 2 -10.71 -19.52 -19.08
CA PHE A 2 -11.81 -20.49 -18.86
C PHE A 2 -11.74 -21.29 -17.54
N ALA A 3 -10.55 -21.61 -17.04
CA ALA A 3 -10.39 -22.31 -15.75
C ALA A 3 -10.83 -21.46 -14.54
N GLU A 4 -10.55 -20.15 -14.57
CA GLU A 4 -10.95 -19.22 -13.52
C GLU A 4 -12.46 -18.97 -13.56
N GLU A 5 -13.05 -18.83 -14.76
CA GLU A 5 -14.49 -18.68 -14.94
C GLU A 5 -15.26 -19.90 -14.43
N ARG A 6 -14.78 -21.12 -14.71
CA ARG A 6 -15.37 -22.36 -14.16
C ARG A 6 -15.26 -22.46 -12.65
N PHE A 7 -14.19 -21.95 -12.05
CA PHE A 7 -14.05 -21.89 -10.60
C PHE A 7 -15.05 -20.90 -9.98
N LEU A 8 -15.18 -19.71 -10.56
CA LEU A 8 -16.11 -18.66 -10.11
C LEU A 8 -17.58 -19.06 -10.31
N GLU A 9 -17.90 -19.70 -11.44
CA GLU A 9 -19.23 -20.24 -11.74
C GLU A 9 -19.63 -21.29 -10.69
N ARG A 10 -18.73 -22.21 -10.33
CA ARG A 10 -19.01 -23.21 -9.27
C ARG A 10 -19.16 -22.58 -7.88
N LYS A 11 -18.41 -21.52 -7.59
CA LYS A 11 -18.39 -20.88 -6.26
C LYS A 11 -19.56 -19.92 -6.04
N PHE A 12 -20.01 -19.22 -7.07
CA PHE A 12 -20.97 -18.11 -6.96
C PHE A 12 -22.23 -18.27 -7.84
N GLY A 13 -22.26 -19.29 -8.70
CA GLY A 13 -23.44 -19.69 -9.47
C GLY A 13 -24.05 -18.57 -10.31
N ALA A 14 -25.38 -18.41 -10.20
CA ALA A 14 -26.16 -17.46 -10.98
C ALA A 14 -25.75 -15.99 -10.76
N THR A 15 -25.29 -15.63 -9.56
CA THR A 15 -24.83 -14.27 -9.24
C THR A 15 -23.63 -13.88 -10.09
N TYR A 16 -22.69 -14.81 -10.28
CA TYR A 16 -21.53 -14.59 -11.14
C TYR A 16 -21.91 -14.55 -12.61
N LEU A 17 -22.78 -15.45 -13.09
CA LEU A 17 -23.23 -15.46 -14.49
C LEU A 17 -23.90 -14.13 -14.87
N HIS A 18 -24.78 -13.61 -14.01
CA HIS A 18 -25.46 -12.33 -14.27
C HIS A 18 -24.50 -11.12 -14.21
N TRP A 19 -23.46 -11.18 -13.38
CA TRP A 19 -22.41 -10.17 -13.37
C TRP A 19 -21.51 -10.25 -14.61
N ALA A 20 -21.10 -11.45 -15.01
CA ALA A 20 -20.21 -11.70 -16.15
C ALA A 20 -20.86 -11.29 -17.49
N GLN A 21 -22.17 -11.51 -17.65
CA GLN A 21 -22.92 -11.07 -18.84
C GLN A 21 -22.90 -9.55 -19.05
N LYS A 22 -22.78 -8.77 -17.96
CA LYS A 22 -22.81 -7.31 -18.01
C LYS A 22 -21.40 -6.71 -18.00
N THR A 23 -20.41 -7.44 -17.52
CA THR A 23 -19.05 -6.93 -17.31
C THR A 23 -18.16 -7.31 -18.50
N PRO A 24 -17.60 -6.34 -19.23
CA PRO A 24 -16.71 -6.64 -20.34
C PRO A 24 -15.40 -7.27 -19.82
N ALA A 25 -14.98 -8.37 -20.45
CA ALA A 25 -13.84 -9.17 -19.98
C ALA A 25 -12.46 -8.60 -20.35
N PHE A 26 -12.36 -7.84 -21.44
CA PHE A 26 -11.08 -7.34 -21.96
C PHE A 26 -10.88 -5.84 -21.75
N VAL A 27 -11.89 -5.02 -22.03
CA VAL A 27 -11.80 -3.57 -21.92
C VAL A 27 -12.71 -3.11 -20.77
N PRO A 28 -12.18 -2.56 -19.67
CA PRO A 28 -12.99 -2.16 -18.53
C PRO A 28 -13.90 -0.99 -18.90
N SER A 29 -15.19 -1.11 -18.59
CA SER A 29 -16.14 -0.02 -18.77
C SER A 29 -16.18 0.88 -17.54
N LEU A 30 -15.78 2.14 -17.68
CA LEU A 30 -15.88 3.14 -16.61
C LEU A 30 -17.34 3.44 -16.22
N ARG A 31 -18.31 3.19 -17.12
CA ARG A 31 -19.75 3.42 -16.89
C ARG A 31 -20.41 2.41 -15.96
N LEU A 32 -19.86 1.19 -15.85
CA LEU A 32 -20.40 0.12 -14.99
C LEU A 32 -19.69 0.06 -13.63
N TYR A 33 -18.91 1.10 -13.29
CA TYR A 33 -18.23 1.17 -12.00
C TYR A 33 -19.25 1.17 -10.87
N ARG A 34 -19.12 0.21 -9.96
CA ARG A 34 -19.88 0.16 -8.72
C ARG A 34 -18.95 0.53 -7.56
N PRO A 35 -19.23 1.61 -6.82
CA PRO A 35 -18.41 1.98 -5.68
C PRO A 35 -18.45 0.89 -4.62
N THR A 36 -17.32 0.68 -3.94
CA THR A 36 -17.23 -0.25 -2.82
C THR A 36 -18.02 0.27 -1.62
N ALA A 37 -18.64 -0.63 -0.85
CA ALA A 37 -19.34 -0.28 0.39
C ALA A 37 -18.41 0.35 1.46
N ILE A 38 -17.10 0.12 1.31
CA ILE A 38 -16.05 0.59 2.20
C ILE A 38 -15.29 1.71 1.45
N PRO A 39 -15.47 3.00 1.82
CA PRO A 39 -14.71 4.09 1.20
C PRO A 39 -13.23 4.06 1.60
N PHE A 40 -12.36 4.62 0.76
CA PHE A 40 -10.94 4.77 1.07
C PHE A 40 -10.74 5.57 2.37
N SER A 41 -9.90 5.05 3.28
CA SER A 41 -9.53 5.76 4.51
C SER A 41 -8.02 5.95 4.60
N VAL A 42 -7.64 7.23 4.60
CA VAL A 42 -6.26 7.65 4.84
C VAL A 42 -5.79 7.24 6.24
N LYS A 43 -6.68 7.16 7.23
CA LYS A 43 -6.33 6.71 8.59
C LYS A 43 -5.91 5.25 8.60
N SER A 44 -6.66 4.38 7.93
CA SER A 44 -6.33 2.95 7.82
C SER A 44 -5.00 2.74 7.08
N VAL A 45 -4.80 3.46 5.97
CA VAL A 45 -3.54 3.43 5.21
C VAL A 45 -2.38 3.88 6.08
N LEU A 46 -2.47 5.04 6.75
CA LEU A 46 -1.40 5.52 7.62
C LEU A 46 -1.11 4.56 8.78
N ARG A 47 -2.12 3.90 9.37
CA ARG A 47 -1.93 2.95 10.48
C ARG A 47 -1.18 1.67 10.05
N ARG A 48 -1.37 1.24 8.81
CA ARG A 48 -0.86 -0.06 8.30
C ARG A 48 0.40 0.09 7.46
N GLU A 49 0.49 1.15 6.67
CA GLU A 49 1.53 1.32 5.65
C GLU A 49 2.70 2.19 6.12
N TYR A 50 2.60 2.89 7.26
CA TYR A 50 3.74 3.68 7.78
C TYR A 50 5.04 2.87 7.95
N PRO A 51 5.04 1.59 8.39
CA PRO A 51 6.27 0.81 8.48
C PRO A 51 6.81 0.48 7.09
N GLY A 52 5.93 0.24 6.10
CA GLY A 52 6.31 -0.01 4.71
C GLY A 52 7.01 1.19 4.09
N ALA A 53 6.44 2.39 4.28
CA ALA A 53 7.05 3.64 3.82
C ALA A 53 8.43 3.87 4.44
N LEU A 54 8.57 3.67 5.76
CA LEU A 54 9.86 3.77 6.45
C LEU A 54 10.88 2.76 5.91
N ASN A 55 10.47 1.50 5.73
CA ASN A 55 11.34 0.44 5.23
C ASN A 55 11.84 0.74 3.81
N ALA A 56 11.00 1.29 2.94
CA ALA A 56 11.39 1.70 1.60
C ALA A 56 12.50 2.77 1.64
N VAL A 57 12.33 3.81 2.47
CA VAL A 57 13.33 4.88 2.63
C VAL A 57 14.65 4.32 3.18
N ILE A 58 14.59 3.44 4.19
CA ILE A 58 15.79 2.75 4.71
C ILE A 58 16.47 1.92 3.62
N GLY A 59 15.70 1.19 2.81
CA GLY A 59 16.22 0.39 1.70
C GLY A 59 16.97 1.25 0.67
N PHE A 60 16.40 2.39 0.28
CA PHE A 60 17.09 3.33 -0.63
C PHE A 60 18.35 3.93 -0.02
N ALA A 61 18.30 4.35 1.25
CA ALA A 61 19.48 4.85 1.95
C ALA A 61 20.59 3.78 2.05
N TYR A 62 20.21 2.52 2.29
CA TYR A 62 21.13 1.39 2.31
C TYR A 62 21.82 1.18 0.95
N VAL A 63 21.06 1.19 -0.14
CA VAL A 63 21.60 1.07 -1.51
C VAL A 63 22.53 2.25 -1.82
N GLU A 64 22.17 3.47 -1.45
CA GLU A 64 23.00 4.64 -1.66
C GLU A 64 24.31 4.59 -0.87
N MET A 65 24.26 4.13 0.37
CA MET A 65 25.45 3.96 1.21
C MET A 65 26.47 3.04 0.55
N TRP A 66 26.03 1.91 -0.01
CA TRP A 66 26.90 1.02 -0.78
C TRP A 66 27.38 1.65 -2.08
N ARG A 67 26.50 2.35 -2.80
CA ARG A 67 26.87 3.07 -4.02
C ARG A 67 27.98 4.11 -3.74
N GLN A 68 27.86 4.87 -2.66
CA GLN A 68 28.86 5.85 -2.22
C GLN A 68 30.18 5.17 -1.86
N TYR A 69 30.13 4.05 -1.14
CA TYR A 69 31.31 3.27 -0.79
C TYR A 69 32.08 2.79 -2.03
N PHE A 70 31.40 2.23 -3.03
CA PHE A 70 32.05 1.78 -4.26
C PHE A 70 32.60 2.93 -5.12
N LEU A 71 31.96 4.10 -5.11
CA LEU A 71 32.39 5.25 -5.92
C LEU A 71 33.51 6.08 -5.27
N THR A 72 33.51 6.21 -3.94
CA THR A 72 34.39 7.16 -3.23
C THR A 72 35.28 6.51 -2.17
N GLY A 73 35.08 5.22 -1.89
CA GLY A 73 35.76 4.49 -0.81
C GLY A 73 35.32 4.90 0.60
N ARG A 74 34.31 5.76 0.73
CA ARG A 74 33.82 6.28 2.01
C ARG A 74 32.34 5.99 2.18
N PHE A 75 31.95 5.72 3.42
CA PHE A 75 30.53 5.66 3.77
C PHE A 75 29.97 7.08 3.90
N GLY A 76 28.86 7.31 3.23
CA GLY A 76 28.19 8.59 3.22
C GLY A 76 26.80 8.48 2.60
N LEU A 77 25.92 9.39 3.00
CA LEU A 77 24.64 9.63 2.35
C LEU A 77 24.67 11.04 1.78
N SER A 78 24.01 11.26 0.65
CA SER A 78 23.78 12.62 0.19
C SER A 78 22.94 13.39 1.21
N GLN A 79 23.10 14.72 1.22
CA GLN A 79 22.31 15.62 2.06
C GLN A 79 20.80 15.36 1.88
N GLY A 80 20.35 15.16 0.64
CA GLY A 80 18.96 14.86 0.32
C GLY A 80 18.47 13.57 0.97
N SER A 81 19.17 12.47 0.79
CA SER A 81 18.78 11.18 1.38
C SER A 81 18.82 11.19 2.90
N TYR A 82 19.78 11.90 3.50
CA TYR A 82 19.81 12.11 4.95
C TYR A 82 18.55 12.86 5.43
N THR A 83 18.17 13.96 4.77
CA THR A 83 16.96 14.72 5.14
C THR A 83 15.68 13.90 4.99
N ILE A 84 15.54 13.12 3.92
CA ILE A 84 14.38 12.24 3.69
C ILE A 84 14.32 11.14 4.74
N LEU A 85 15.45 10.51 5.06
CA LEU A 85 15.53 9.48 6.09
C LEU A 85 15.12 10.03 7.46
N LEU A 86 15.60 11.22 7.83
CA LEU A 86 15.27 11.87 9.09
C LEU A 86 13.77 12.22 9.17
N LEU A 87 13.21 12.82 8.10
CA LEU A 87 11.78 13.12 8.01
C LEU A 87 10.92 11.85 8.12
N ALA A 88 11.27 10.80 7.37
CA ALA A 88 10.55 9.53 7.40
C ALA A 88 10.61 8.88 8.78
N ALA A 89 11.77 8.92 9.46
CA ALA A 89 11.94 8.39 10.81
C ALA A 89 11.08 9.16 11.83
N VAL A 90 11.10 10.50 11.79
CA VAL A 90 10.28 11.34 12.68
C VAL A 90 8.80 11.08 12.45
N LEU A 91 8.35 11.04 11.18
CA LEU A 91 6.96 10.76 10.85
C LEU A 91 6.52 9.37 11.31
N ALA A 92 7.35 8.34 11.06
CA ALA A 92 7.06 6.99 11.48
C ALA A 92 7.02 6.85 13.01
N PHE A 93 7.88 7.57 13.73
CA PHE A 93 7.87 7.59 15.20
C PHE A 93 6.63 8.30 15.76
N ALA A 94 6.23 9.42 15.15
CA ALA A 94 5.00 10.12 15.50
C ALA A 94 3.78 9.21 15.28
N LEU A 95 3.66 8.57 14.11
CA LEU A 95 2.58 7.64 13.79
C LEU A 95 2.58 6.41 14.70
N ARG A 96 3.76 5.86 15.04
CA ARG A 96 3.90 4.77 16.01
C ARG A 96 3.41 5.19 17.40
N THR A 97 3.74 6.40 17.83
CA THR A 97 3.31 6.95 19.12
C THR A 97 1.79 7.12 19.16
N VAL A 98 1.19 7.71 18.12
CA VAL A 98 -0.27 7.86 18.00
C VAL A 98 -0.96 6.51 17.98
N LYS A 99 -0.46 5.55 17.18
CA LYS A 99 -1.02 4.19 17.13
C LYS A 99 -0.96 3.47 18.49
N ARG A 100 0.08 3.71 19.29
CA ARG A 100 0.28 3.03 20.58
C ARG A 100 -0.51 3.67 21.72
N HIS A 101 -0.71 4.98 21.70
CA HIS A 101 -1.29 5.72 22.83
C HIS A 101 -2.68 6.27 22.54
N THR A 102 -3.19 6.16 21.32
CA THR A 102 -4.44 6.81 20.93
C THR A 102 -5.31 5.88 20.06
N ALA A 103 -6.60 5.83 20.35
CA ALA A 103 -7.60 5.16 19.50
C ALA A 103 -7.97 5.96 18.23
N TRP A 104 -7.32 7.10 17.98
CA TRP A 104 -7.66 8.02 16.89
C TRP A 104 -7.53 7.43 15.48
N LEU A 105 -6.66 6.43 15.32
CA LEU A 105 -6.47 5.68 14.08
C LEU A 105 -7.31 4.39 14.03
N GLU A 106 -8.15 4.14 15.04
CA GLU A 106 -9.07 3.00 15.02
C GLU A 106 -10.35 3.38 14.30
N GLU A 107 -10.70 2.60 13.27
CA GLU A 107 -12.00 2.66 12.61
C GLU A 107 -12.74 1.37 12.95
N SER A 108 -13.89 1.50 13.62
CA SER A 108 -14.77 0.39 13.93
C SER A 108 -15.26 -0.26 12.62
N GLY A 109 -15.15 -1.60 12.54
CA GLY A 109 -15.54 -2.36 11.34
C GLY A 109 -14.45 -2.50 10.27
N ARG A 110 -13.21 -2.07 10.53
CA ARG A 110 -12.06 -2.23 9.64
C ARG A 110 -10.86 -2.82 10.39
N SER A 111 -10.76 -4.15 10.41
CA SER A 111 -9.61 -4.91 10.95
C SER A 111 -8.37 -4.74 10.12
#